data_AF-A0A5B7UIV4-F1
#
_entry.id   AF-A0A5B7UIV4-F1
#
_cell.length_a   1.000
_cell.length_b   1.000
_cell.length_c   1.000
_cell.angle_alpha   90.00
_cell.angle_beta   90.00
_cell.angle_gamma   90.00
#
_symmetry.space_group_name_H-M   'P 1'
#
loop_
_entity.id
_entity.type
_entity.pdbx_description
1 polymer ?
#
loop_
_entity_poly.entity_id
_entity_poly.type
_entity_poly.pdbx_seq_one_letter_code
_entity_poly.pdbx_strand_id
1 'polypeptide(L)'
;MKKIVFLCLSLLTLLNCKTLDLKEINLEKAAYEQLQDGVYGNLKTSKGDILVKFNDKESPVTVANFVGLAEGKIENSSKKKGQPFYDGTIFHRVIKDFMIQGGDPKGTGMGDPGYKFDDEKNDLKHTGKGILSMANSGPNTNGSQFFITEVATPWLDGRHTIFGKVVKGENVIDSIATVEKGAQDRPKTDVVLEKVTIFTKGDEYKKYDAAKVFAEGKDKIAENNKAFIAKKEEEAKKALEALKEGMTTTESGLMYKITKKTDGAKPAAGNTVSVHYAGKLTNGTEFDNSFKRGEPIQFPVGTGRVIPGWDEGIMLLNEGEEATLLIPPHLGYGARGAGGVIPPNAWLIFEVSLVKAK
;
A
#
# COMPACT_ATOMS: atom_id res chain seq x y z
N MET A 1 -1.71 68.65 -34.54
CA MET A 1 -2.23 67.83 -33.42
C MET A 1 -3.22 66.79 -33.98
N LYS A 2 -2.77 65.58 -34.31
CA LYS A 2 -3.62 64.45 -34.74
C LYS A 2 -3.63 63.43 -33.60
N LYS A 3 -4.78 63.24 -32.94
CA LYS A 3 -4.97 62.18 -31.95
C LYS A 3 -5.34 60.90 -32.67
N ILE A 4 -4.44 59.91 -32.64
CA ILE A 4 -4.71 58.54 -33.07
C ILE A 4 -5.38 57.84 -31.88
N VAL A 5 -6.62 57.41 -32.07
CA VAL A 5 -7.36 56.56 -31.12
C VAL A 5 -7.03 55.12 -31.45
N PHE A 6 -6.28 54.44 -30.57
CA PHE A 6 -6.09 53.00 -30.63
C PHE A 6 -7.30 52.31 -29.99
N LEU A 7 -8.14 51.69 -30.82
CA LEU A 7 -9.22 50.81 -30.38
C LEU A 7 -8.62 49.42 -30.15
N CYS A 8 -8.34 49.08 -28.89
CA CYS A 8 -7.86 47.76 -28.50
C CYS A 8 -9.06 46.80 -28.42
N LEU A 9 -9.30 46.04 -29.49
CA LEU A 9 -10.32 44.99 -29.51
C LEU A 9 -9.74 43.76 -28.78
N SER A 10 -10.03 43.67 -27.47
CA SER A 10 -9.73 42.46 -26.71
C SER A 10 -10.69 41.35 -27.12
N LEU A 11 -10.17 40.37 -27.85
CA LEU A 11 -10.88 39.16 -28.22
C LEU A 11 -11.02 38.30 -26.96
N LEU A 12 -12.17 38.37 -26.28
CA LEU A 12 -12.51 37.46 -25.18
C LEU A 12 -12.76 36.07 -25.76
N THR A 13 -11.76 35.20 -25.75
CA THR A 13 -11.96 33.78 -25.98
C THR A 13 -12.59 33.17 -24.73
N LEU A 14 -13.92 33.03 -24.76
CA LEU A 14 -14.68 32.23 -23.79
C LEU A 14 -14.33 30.75 -23.97
N LEU A 15 -13.20 30.34 -23.39
CA LEU A 15 -12.95 28.93 -23.10
C LEU A 15 -14.01 28.48 -22.09
N ASN A 16 -14.83 27.51 -22.51
CA ASN A 16 -15.85 26.84 -21.72
C ASN A 16 -15.21 26.03 -20.57
N CYS A 17 -14.61 26.72 -19.61
CA CYS A 17 -14.13 26.15 -18.37
C CYS A 17 -15.37 25.99 -17.49
N LYS A 18 -15.87 24.77 -17.32
CA LYS A 18 -16.87 24.47 -16.28
C LYS A 18 -16.31 25.03 -14.97
N THR A 19 -16.90 26.12 -14.48
CA THR A 19 -16.51 26.66 -13.18
C THR A 19 -16.85 25.61 -12.14
N LEU A 20 -15.84 25.15 -11.41
CA LEU A 20 -16.03 24.16 -10.35
C LEU A 20 -17.02 24.73 -9.33
N ASP A 21 -18.23 24.18 -9.28
CA ASP A 21 -19.20 24.58 -8.26
C ASP A 21 -18.85 23.86 -6.96
N LEU A 22 -18.15 24.57 -6.09
CA LEU A 22 -17.76 24.10 -4.77
C LEU A 22 -18.97 23.65 -3.92
N LYS A 23 -20.17 24.15 -4.20
CA LYS A 23 -21.40 23.69 -3.55
C LYS A 23 -21.78 22.27 -3.98
N GLU A 24 -21.55 21.91 -5.24
CA GLU A 24 -21.87 20.55 -5.72
C GLU A 24 -20.95 19.49 -5.11
N ILE A 25 -19.71 19.84 -4.79
CA ILE A 25 -18.76 18.95 -4.10
C ILE A 25 -18.76 19.10 -2.58
N ASN A 26 -19.69 19.89 -2.01
CA ASN A 26 -19.83 20.17 -0.58
C ASN A 26 -18.49 20.48 0.13
N LEU A 27 -17.68 21.31 -0.53
CA LEU A 27 -16.35 21.66 -0.06
C LEU A 27 -16.21 23.17 0.07
N GLU A 28 -15.84 23.64 1.25
CA GLU A 28 -15.57 25.07 1.46
C GLU A 28 -14.36 25.52 0.64
N LYS A 29 -14.41 26.76 0.14
CA LYS A 29 -13.34 27.34 -0.68
C LYS A 29 -11.97 27.26 0.00
N ALA A 30 -11.88 27.58 1.29
CA ALA A 30 -10.64 27.51 2.04
C ALA A 30 -10.07 26.07 2.10
N ALA A 31 -10.93 25.07 2.28
CA ALA A 31 -10.51 23.66 2.25
C ALA A 31 -10.04 23.25 0.85
N TYR A 32 -10.74 23.68 -0.21
CA TYR A 32 -10.32 23.45 -1.59
C TYR A 32 -8.95 24.09 -1.90
N GLU A 33 -8.71 25.32 -1.44
CA GLU A 33 -7.45 26.03 -1.66
C GLU A 33 -6.25 25.33 -1.00
N GLN A 34 -6.46 24.59 0.10
CA GLN A 34 -5.41 23.80 0.77
C GLN A 34 -5.12 22.44 0.13
N LEU A 35 -5.98 21.95 -0.77
CA LEU A 35 -5.74 20.68 -1.46
C LEU A 35 -4.45 20.74 -2.29
N GLN A 36 -3.77 19.62 -2.41
CA GLN A 36 -2.67 19.49 -3.38
C GLN A 36 -3.25 19.31 -4.79
N ASP A 37 -2.42 19.50 -5.81
CA ASP A 37 -2.78 19.12 -7.17
C ASP A 37 -3.08 17.61 -7.24
N GLY A 38 -4.05 17.23 -8.06
CA GLY A 38 -4.52 15.85 -8.17
C GLY A 38 -5.95 15.70 -8.64
N VAL A 39 -6.38 14.44 -8.75
CA VAL A 39 -7.76 14.04 -8.99
C VAL A 39 -8.43 13.70 -7.65
N TYR A 40 -9.65 14.18 -7.46
CA TYR A 40 -10.42 14.03 -6.24
C TYR A 40 -11.84 13.54 -6.52
N GLY A 41 -12.46 12.92 -5.52
CA GLY A 41 -13.85 12.51 -5.54
C GLY A 41 -14.54 12.80 -4.21
N ASN A 42 -15.69 13.47 -4.24
CA ASN A 42 -16.59 13.50 -3.09
C ASN A 42 -17.61 12.35 -3.22
N LEU A 43 -17.54 11.40 -2.31
CA LEU A 43 -18.48 10.30 -2.17
C LEU A 43 -19.54 10.72 -1.16
N LYS A 44 -20.67 11.22 -1.66
CA LYS A 44 -21.81 11.58 -0.82
C LYS A 44 -22.57 10.31 -0.44
N THR A 45 -22.63 10.02 0.86
CA THR A 45 -23.36 8.85 1.37
C THR A 45 -24.53 9.28 2.26
N SER A 46 -25.46 8.36 2.49
CA SER A 46 -26.54 8.50 3.49
C SER A 46 -26.04 8.71 4.94
N LYS A 47 -24.73 8.58 5.20
CA LYS A 47 -24.09 8.83 6.50
C LYS A 47 -23.20 10.08 6.52
N GLY A 48 -23.06 10.77 5.39
CA GLY A 48 -22.20 11.93 5.23
C GLY A 48 -21.23 11.79 4.06
N ASP A 49 -20.39 12.81 3.90
CA ASP A 49 -19.51 12.97 2.74
C ASP A 49 -18.10 12.46 3.05
N ILE A 50 -17.53 11.72 2.11
CA ILE A 50 -16.16 11.22 2.16
C ILE A 50 -15.39 11.83 0.98
N LEU A 51 -14.43 12.70 1.28
CA LEU A 51 -13.55 13.28 0.26
C LEU A 51 -12.31 12.40 0.10
N VAL A 52 -12.06 11.95 -1.13
CA VAL A 52 -10.94 11.11 -1.51
C VAL A 52 -9.98 11.88 -2.41
N LYS A 53 -8.67 11.80 -2.13
CA LYS A 53 -7.61 12.07 -3.09
C LYS A 53 -7.22 10.77 -3.79
N PHE A 54 -7.27 10.73 -5.10
CA PHE A 54 -6.88 9.55 -5.87
C PHE A 54 -5.36 9.51 -6.11
N ASN A 55 -4.82 8.30 -6.24
CA ASN A 55 -3.40 8.04 -6.51
C ASN A 55 -3.20 7.80 -8.01
N ASP A 56 -3.48 8.81 -8.84
CA ASP A 56 -3.50 8.69 -10.30
C ASP A 56 -2.13 8.45 -10.93
N LYS A 57 -1.03 8.66 -10.19
CA LYS A 57 0.33 8.38 -10.66
C LYS A 57 0.73 6.94 -10.37
N GLU A 58 0.35 6.42 -9.20
CA GLU A 58 0.71 5.06 -8.76
C GLU A 58 -0.27 4.00 -9.26
N SER A 59 -1.53 4.37 -9.53
CA SER A 59 -2.59 3.47 -10.04
C SER A 59 -3.43 4.16 -11.12
N PRO A 60 -2.82 4.61 -12.23
CA PRO A 60 -3.47 5.43 -13.24
C PRO A 60 -4.71 4.75 -13.85
N VAL A 61 -4.64 3.45 -14.15
CA VAL A 61 -5.74 2.75 -14.83
C VAL A 61 -6.90 2.51 -13.86
N THR A 62 -6.59 2.17 -12.61
CA THR A 62 -7.61 1.93 -11.57
C THR A 62 -8.34 3.22 -11.22
N VAL A 63 -7.62 4.33 -11.05
CA VAL A 63 -8.23 5.66 -10.86
C VAL A 63 -9.09 6.03 -12.06
N ALA A 64 -8.57 5.85 -13.27
CA ALA A 64 -9.29 6.15 -14.50
C ALA A 64 -10.57 5.30 -14.65
N ASN A 65 -10.54 4.02 -14.28
CA ASN A 65 -11.72 3.16 -14.23
C ASN A 65 -12.76 3.72 -13.25
N PHE A 66 -12.37 4.02 -12.01
CA PHE A 66 -13.28 4.53 -11.00
C PHE A 66 -13.89 5.86 -11.42
N VAL A 67 -13.07 6.81 -11.86
CA VAL A 67 -13.51 8.14 -12.30
C VAL A 67 -14.43 8.03 -13.52
N GLY A 68 -14.03 7.25 -14.53
CA GLY A 68 -14.83 7.10 -15.76
C GLY A 68 -16.17 6.42 -15.51
N LEU A 69 -16.26 5.48 -14.56
CA LEU A 69 -17.53 4.90 -14.10
C LEU A 69 -18.37 5.93 -13.32
N ALA A 70 -17.76 6.68 -12.39
CA ALA A 70 -18.44 7.73 -11.63
C ALA A 70 -19.04 8.81 -12.54
N GLU A 71 -18.32 9.21 -13.59
CA GLU A 71 -18.80 10.20 -14.56
C GLU A 71 -19.73 9.62 -15.65
N GLY A 72 -19.95 8.30 -15.66
CA GLY A 72 -20.76 7.62 -16.69
C GLY A 72 -20.14 7.61 -18.09
N LYS A 73 -18.81 7.79 -18.19
CA LYS A 73 -18.06 7.88 -19.45
C LYS A 73 -17.53 6.53 -19.94
N ILE A 74 -17.45 5.52 -19.07
CA ILE A 74 -17.03 4.17 -19.43
C ILE A 74 -18.28 3.30 -19.69
N GLU A 75 -18.28 2.61 -20.83
CA GLU A 75 -19.33 1.64 -21.17
C GLU A 75 -19.31 0.46 -20.21
N ASN A 76 -20.49 0.03 -19.77
CA ASN A 76 -20.65 -1.01 -18.76
C ASN A 76 -22.00 -1.72 -18.95
N SER A 77 -22.16 -2.87 -18.29
CA SER A 77 -23.36 -3.72 -18.41
C SER A 77 -24.52 -3.34 -17.49
N SER A 78 -24.32 -2.39 -16.55
CA SER A 78 -25.27 -2.12 -15.46
C SER A 78 -26.04 -0.81 -15.60
N LYS A 79 -25.48 0.19 -16.29
CA LYS A 79 -26.08 1.52 -16.48
C LYS A 79 -25.96 1.95 -17.93
N LYS A 80 -26.88 2.81 -18.38
CA LYS A 80 -26.81 3.37 -19.73
C LYS A 80 -25.64 4.34 -19.85
N LYS A 81 -25.08 4.47 -21.05
CA LYS A 81 -24.02 5.45 -21.35
C LYS A 81 -24.42 6.86 -20.89
N GLY A 82 -23.52 7.55 -20.21
CA GLY A 82 -23.77 8.88 -19.64
C GLY A 82 -24.47 8.87 -18.27
N GLN A 83 -24.88 7.71 -17.74
CA GLN A 83 -25.38 7.61 -16.37
C GLN A 83 -24.24 7.30 -15.41
N PRO A 84 -24.08 8.07 -14.31
CA PRO A 84 -23.14 7.76 -13.23
C PRO A 84 -23.33 6.34 -12.71
N PHE A 85 -22.25 5.56 -12.67
CA PHE A 85 -22.31 4.14 -12.31
C PHE A 85 -22.65 3.91 -10.84
N TYR A 86 -21.99 4.68 -9.96
CA TYR A 86 -22.01 4.46 -8.52
C TYR A 86 -23.22 5.08 -7.80
N ASP A 87 -23.92 6.01 -8.44
CA ASP A 87 -25.07 6.69 -7.85
C ASP A 87 -26.19 5.67 -7.54
N GLY A 88 -26.55 5.62 -6.27
CA GLY A 88 -27.54 4.70 -5.72
C GLY A 88 -27.01 3.31 -5.36
N THR A 89 -25.72 3.03 -5.56
CA THR A 89 -25.12 1.79 -5.05
C THR A 89 -25.03 1.82 -3.52
N ILE A 90 -24.78 0.67 -2.89
CA ILE A 90 -24.74 0.56 -1.43
C ILE A 90 -23.40 0.02 -0.94
N PHE A 91 -23.09 0.29 0.33
CA PHE A 91 -22.09 -0.46 1.07
C PHE A 91 -22.70 -1.78 1.53
N HIS A 92 -22.56 -2.82 0.72
CA HIS A 92 -23.21 -4.11 0.92
C HIS A 92 -22.51 -5.01 1.94
N ARG A 93 -21.30 -4.64 2.38
CA ARG A 93 -20.54 -5.38 3.39
C ARG A 93 -19.72 -4.41 4.24
N VAL A 94 -19.92 -4.42 5.55
CA VAL A 94 -19.23 -3.52 6.48
C VAL A 94 -18.71 -4.33 7.66
N ILE A 95 -17.42 -4.22 7.98
CA ILE A 95 -16.81 -4.99 9.07
C ILE A 95 -16.02 -4.03 9.93
N LYS A 96 -16.45 -3.93 11.20
CA LYS A 96 -15.78 -3.09 12.18
C LYS A 96 -14.34 -3.57 12.40
N ASP A 97 -13.43 -2.62 12.53
CA ASP A 97 -11.98 -2.79 12.69
C ASP A 97 -11.37 -3.52 11.48
N PHE A 98 -11.99 -3.34 10.30
CA PHE A 98 -11.48 -3.85 9.05
C PHE A 98 -11.74 -2.89 7.89
N MET A 99 -12.96 -2.86 7.33
CA MET A 99 -13.27 -2.09 6.12
C MET A 99 -14.77 -1.94 5.85
N ILE A 100 -15.12 -0.99 4.99
CA ILE A 100 -16.45 -0.83 4.39
C ILE A 100 -16.36 -1.04 2.87
N GLN A 101 -17.16 -1.94 2.30
CA GLN A 101 -17.11 -2.34 0.89
C GLN A 101 -18.39 -1.97 0.14
N GLY A 102 -18.23 -1.37 -1.04
CA GLY A 102 -19.32 -0.90 -1.90
C GLY A 102 -18.99 -1.04 -3.40
N GLY A 103 -19.72 -0.32 -4.25
CA GLY A 103 -19.47 -0.28 -5.69
C GLY A 103 -20.02 -1.46 -6.49
N ASP A 104 -20.86 -2.31 -5.87
CA ASP A 104 -21.62 -3.33 -6.59
C ASP A 104 -22.96 -2.74 -7.08
N PRO A 105 -23.23 -2.69 -8.41
CA PRO A 105 -24.49 -2.20 -8.96
C PRO A 105 -25.72 -3.02 -8.55
N LYS A 106 -25.55 -4.29 -8.19
CA LYS A 106 -26.61 -5.20 -7.71
C LYS A 106 -26.72 -5.22 -6.19
N GLY A 107 -25.70 -4.72 -5.48
CA GLY A 107 -25.63 -4.73 -4.02
C GLY A 107 -25.55 -6.12 -3.39
N THR A 108 -25.14 -7.16 -4.13
CA THR A 108 -25.08 -8.55 -3.64
C THR A 108 -23.68 -9.00 -3.23
N GLY A 109 -22.65 -8.21 -3.54
CA GLY A 109 -21.24 -8.56 -3.47
C GLY A 109 -20.71 -9.29 -4.70
N MET A 110 -21.55 -9.58 -5.70
CA MET A 110 -21.18 -10.36 -6.89
C MET A 110 -21.25 -9.58 -8.20
N GLY A 111 -21.84 -8.37 -8.20
CA GLY A 111 -21.93 -7.58 -9.43
C GLY A 111 -20.63 -6.87 -9.79
N ASP A 112 -20.52 -6.53 -11.08
CA ASP A 112 -19.38 -5.86 -11.68
C ASP A 112 -19.86 -5.02 -12.90
N PRO A 113 -18.98 -4.25 -13.56
CA PRO A 113 -19.38 -3.40 -14.68
C PRO A 113 -19.47 -4.16 -16.01
N GLY A 114 -19.38 -5.49 -16.01
CA GLY A 114 -19.36 -6.33 -17.22
C GLY A 114 -17.97 -6.59 -17.79
N TYR A 115 -16.91 -6.23 -17.07
CA TYR A 115 -15.52 -6.49 -17.44
C TYR A 115 -14.65 -6.65 -16.20
N LYS A 116 -13.44 -7.16 -16.41
CA LYS A 116 -12.36 -7.25 -15.42
C LYS A 116 -11.10 -6.61 -15.97
N PHE A 117 -10.22 -6.16 -15.08
CA PHE A 117 -8.88 -5.69 -15.42
C PHE A 117 -7.85 -6.06 -14.34
N ASP A 118 -6.58 -6.01 -14.75
CA ASP A 118 -5.44 -6.44 -13.95
C ASP A 118 -5.21 -5.56 -12.70
N ASP A 119 -4.51 -6.12 -11.70
CA ASP A 119 -4.03 -5.33 -10.55
C ASP A 119 -2.87 -4.42 -10.97
N GLU A 120 -2.79 -3.19 -10.46
CA GLU A 120 -1.62 -2.32 -10.70
C GLU A 120 -0.62 -2.46 -9.54
N LYS A 121 0.56 -3.02 -9.82
CA LYS A 121 1.62 -3.19 -8.82
C LYS A 121 2.34 -1.87 -8.56
N ASN A 122 2.38 -1.48 -7.29
CA ASN A 122 3.08 -0.29 -6.81
C ASN A 122 3.52 -0.47 -5.36
N ASP A 123 4.11 0.58 -4.79
CA ASP A 123 4.65 0.61 -3.44
C ASP A 123 3.64 0.97 -2.34
N LEU A 124 2.39 1.29 -2.70
CA LEU A 124 1.37 1.70 -1.72
C LEU A 124 1.05 0.56 -0.76
N LYS A 125 0.68 0.92 0.48
CA LYS A 125 0.39 -0.01 1.58
C LYS A 125 -0.87 0.43 2.33
N HIS A 126 -1.59 -0.54 2.89
CA HIS A 126 -2.78 -0.32 3.71
C HIS A 126 -2.37 0.07 5.13
N THR A 127 -1.80 1.27 5.26
CA THR A 127 -1.15 1.75 6.50
C THR A 127 -2.08 2.22 7.60
N GLY A 128 -3.39 2.33 7.33
CA GLY A 128 -4.33 2.84 8.31
C GLY A 128 -5.73 3.03 7.74
N LYS A 129 -6.53 3.81 8.46
CA LYS A 129 -7.89 4.22 8.08
C LYS A 129 -7.88 5.01 6.77
N GLY A 130 -8.97 4.89 6.01
CA GLY A 130 -9.23 5.74 4.85
C GLY A 130 -8.47 5.35 3.58
N ILE A 131 -7.81 4.19 3.53
CA ILE A 131 -7.17 3.71 2.30
C ILE A 131 -8.26 3.11 1.40
N LEU A 132 -8.36 3.64 0.18
CA LEU A 132 -9.32 3.20 -0.83
C LEU A 132 -8.66 2.22 -1.79
N SER A 133 -9.23 1.02 -1.91
CA SER A 133 -8.68 -0.09 -2.67
C SER A 133 -9.74 -0.86 -3.44
N MET A 134 -9.35 -1.50 -4.55
CA MET A 134 -10.24 -2.36 -5.32
C MET A 134 -10.53 -3.66 -4.57
N ALA A 135 -11.81 -4.04 -4.50
CA ALA A 135 -12.19 -5.39 -4.14
C ALA A 135 -12.03 -6.30 -5.38
N ASN A 136 -11.56 -7.53 -5.16
CA ASN A 136 -11.35 -8.52 -6.21
C ASN A 136 -11.65 -9.94 -5.69
N SER A 137 -11.81 -10.89 -6.60
CA SER A 137 -12.05 -12.31 -6.32
C SER A 137 -10.81 -13.17 -6.62
N GLY A 138 -9.62 -12.59 -6.44
CA GLY A 138 -8.34 -13.15 -6.86
C GLY A 138 -7.57 -12.20 -7.78
N PRO A 139 -6.31 -12.53 -8.09
CA PRO A 139 -5.45 -11.67 -8.91
C PRO A 139 -6.12 -11.28 -10.23
N ASN A 140 -5.96 -10.02 -10.63
CA ASN A 140 -6.41 -9.49 -11.92
C ASN A 140 -7.92 -9.60 -12.17
N THR A 141 -8.74 -9.45 -11.11
CA THR A 141 -10.20 -9.48 -11.21
C THR A 141 -10.86 -8.19 -10.74
N ASN A 142 -10.15 -7.06 -10.88
CA ASN A 142 -10.71 -5.74 -10.55
C ASN A 142 -11.89 -5.42 -11.46
N GLY A 143 -12.91 -4.76 -10.90
CA GLY A 143 -14.13 -4.36 -11.62
C GLY A 143 -14.59 -2.98 -11.18
N SER A 144 -15.72 -2.91 -10.48
CA SER A 144 -16.27 -1.66 -9.92
C SER A 144 -16.29 -1.65 -8.39
N GLN A 145 -16.21 -2.82 -7.75
CA GLN A 145 -16.27 -2.90 -6.31
C GLN A 145 -14.97 -2.40 -5.68
N PHE A 146 -15.12 -1.64 -4.59
CA PHE A 146 -14.03 -1.06 -3.84
C PHE A 146 -14.33 -1.18 -2.34
N PHE A 147 -13.30 -0.99 -1.52
CA PHE A 147 -13.45 -0.86 -0.08
C PHE A 147 -12.60 0.29 0.47
N ILE A 148 -13.00 0.80 1.62
CA ILE A 148 -12.26 1.78 2.41
C ILE A 148 -11.89 1.14 3.74
N THR A 149 -10.61 1.17 4.11
CA THR A 149 -10.14 0.59 5.38
C THR A 149 -10.58 1.41 6.59
N GLU A 150 -10.90 0.74 7.71
CA GLU A 150 -11.12 1.38 9.03
C GLU A 150 -9.84 1.38 9.87
N VAL A 151 -8.94 0.42 9.64
CA VAL A 151 -7.66 0.23 10.34
C VAL A 151 -6.54 -0.14 9.36
N ALA A 152 -5.30 -0.27 9.84
CA ALA A 152 -4.21 -0.80 9.01
C ALA A 152 -4.46 -2.28 8.68
N THR A 153 -4.32 -2.64 7.40
CA THR A 153 -4.60 -4.01 6.91
C THR A 153 -3.45 -4.55 6.05
N PRO A 154 -2.23 -4.68 6.58
CA PRO A 154 -1.03 -5.01 5.78
C PRO A 154 -1.09 -6.37 5.09
N TRP A 155 -1.96 -7.29 5.55
CA TRP A 155 -2.18 -8.57 4.88
C TRP A 155 -2.84 -8.45 3.49
N LEU A 156 -3.38 -7.28 3.14
CA LEU A 156 -3.94 -6.95 1.82
C LEU A 156 -2.91 -6.34 0.86
N ASP A 157 -1.71 -5.99 1.33
CA ASP A 157 -0.71 -5.32 0.52
C ASP A 157 -0.27 -6.15 -0.69
N GLY A 158 -0.27 -5.52 -1.86
CA GLY A 158 0.06 -6.16 -3.13
C GLY A 158 -1.02 -7.14 -3.66
N ARG A 159 -2.11 -7.37 -2.91
CA ARG A 159 -3.26 -8.21 -3.31
C ARG A 159 -4.44 -7.40 -3.81
N HIS A 160 -4.60 -6.19 -3.32
CA HIS A 160 -5.65 -5.25 -3.72
C HIS A 160 -5.00 -3.93 -4.14
N THR A 161 -5.34 -3.45 -5.34
CA THR A 161 -4.81 -2.18 -5.87
C THR A 161 -5.35 -1.02 -5.04
N ILE A 162 -4.45 -0.33 -4.32
CA ILE A 162 -4.77 0.93 -3.63
C ILE A 162 -4.79 2.04 -4.66
N PHE A 163 -5.90 2.77 -4.76
CA PHE A 163 -6.06 3.82 -5.76
C PHE A 163 -6.52 5.17 -5.19
N GLY A 164 -6.63 5.30 -3.87
CA GLY A 164 -6.86 6.59 -3.25
C GLY A 164 -6.76 6.57 -1.72
N LYS A 165 -6.92 7.75 -1.14
CA LYS A 165 -6.97 7.95 0.31
C LYS A 165 -8.00 9.00 0.68
N VAL A 166 -8.78 8.72 1.72
CA VAL A 166 -9.69 9.68 2.34
C VAL A 166 -8.88 10.82 2.96
N VAL A 167 -9.23 12.05 2.59
CA VAL A 167 -8.60 13.28 3.10
C VAL A 167 -9.55 14.12 3.95
N LYS A 168 -10.85 13.82 3.93
CA LYS A 168 -11.87 14.37 4.84
C LYS A 168 -13.03 13.39 4.97
N GLY A 169 -13.62 13.29 6.16
CA GLY A 169 -14.77 12.41 6.42
C GLY A 169 -14.38 11.03 6.97
N GLU A 170 -13.22 10.89 7.62
CA GLU A 170 -12.82 9.62 8.26
C GLU A 170 -13.84 9.15 9.33
N ASN A 171 -14.48 10.09 10.04
CA ASN A 171 -15.55 9.78 10.99
C ASN A 171 -16.80 9.17 10.32
N VAL A 172 -17.02 9.43 9.03
CA VAL A 172 -18.12 8.82 8.27
C VAL A 172 -17.83 7.33 8.07
N ILE A 173 -16.57 6.94 7.86
CA ILE A 173 -16.15 5.52 7.77
C ILE A 173 -16.57 4.78 9.05
N ASP A 174 -16.27 5.35 10.22
CA ASP A 174 -16.64 4.78 11.52
C ASP A 174 -18.16 4.66 11.67
N SER A 175 -18.91 5.69 11.24
CA SER A 175 -20.37 5.69 11.29
C SER A 175 -21.01 4.62 10.39
N ILE A 176 -20.35 4.25 9.28
CA ILE A 176 -20.79 3.19 8.36
C ILE A 176 -20.40 1.82 8.93
N ALA A 177 -19.18 1.65 9.44
CA ALA A 177 -18.68 0.37 9.96
C ALA A 177 -19.45 -0.12 11.21
N THR A 178 -20.01 0.83 11.98
CA THR A 178 -20.73 0.57 13.23
C THR A 178 -22.23 0.38 13.08
N VAL A 179 -22.80 0.49 11.86
CA VAL A 179 -24.24 0.23 11.67
C VAL A 179 -24.62 -1.20 12.06
N GLU A 180 -25.90 -1.38 12.36
CA GLU A 180 -26.46 -2.70 12.64
C GLU A 180 -26.37 -3.58 11.40
N LYS A 181 -25.80 -4.79 11.57
CA LYS A 181 -25.56 -5.75 10.50
C LYS A 181 -26.54 -6.91 10.56
N GLY A 182 -26.92 -7.42 9.39
CA GLY A 182 -27.60 -8.68 9.17
C GLY A 182 -26.61 -9.78 8.80
N ALA A 183 -27.08 -10.77 8.04
CA ALA A 183 -26.24 -11.86 7.56
C ALA A 183 -25.11 -11.36 6.64
N GLN A 184 -23.97 -12.07 6.67
CA GLN A 184 -22.80 -11.81 5.79
C GLN A 184 -22.26 -10.37 5.87
N ASP A 185 -22.32 -9.78 7.07
CA ASP A 185 -21.85 -8.41 7.34
C ASP A 185 -22.56 -7.30 6.55
N ARG A 186 -23.72 -7.59 5.97
CA ARG A 186 -24.54 -6.61 5.27
C ARG A 186 -25.26 -5.68 6.25
N PRO A 187 -25.25 -4.35 6.09
CA PRO A 187 -26.12 -3.45 6.86
C PRO A 187 -27.61 -3.85 6.81
N LYS A 188 -28.32 -3.79 7.95
CA LYS A 188 -29.78 -4.00 7.99
C LYS A 188 -30.54 -2.87 7.29
N THR A 189 -30.03 -1.66 7.42
CA THR A 189 -30.49 -0.48 6.67
C THR A 189 -29.41 -0.14 5.66
N ASP A 190 -29.78 -0.08 4.39
CA ASP A 190 -28.84 0.22 3.32
C ASP A 190 -28.13 1.55 3.56
N VAL A 191 -26.80 1.51 3.56
CA VAL A 191 -25.97 2.71 3.50
C VAL A 191 -25.72 3.00 2.03
N VAL A 192 -26.44 3.99 1.51
CA VAL A 192 -26.43 4.36 0.10
C VAL A 192 -25.28 5.32 -0.21
N LEU A 193 -24.57 5.05 -1.30
CA LEU A 193 -23.70 6.01 -2.00
C LEU A 193 -24.58 6.81 -2.95
N GLU A 194 -25.03 7.97 -2.48
CA GLU A 194 -26.04 8.79 -3.15
C GLU A 194 -25.50 9.41 -4.43
N LYS A 195 -24.26 9.93 -4.38
CA LYS A 195 -23.61 10.58 -5.51
C LYS A 195 -22.10 10.51 -5.41
N VAL A 196 -21.43 10.29 -6.54
CA VAL A 196 -19.97 10.46 -6.66
C VAL A 196 -19.66 11.64 -7.56
N THR A 197 -19.05 12.69 -7.01
CA THR A 197 -18.67 13.89 -7.78
C THR A 197 -17.16 13.98 -7.93
N ILE A 198 -16.68 13.94 -9.17
CA ILE A 198 -15.25 14.02 -9.49
C ILE A 198 -14.84 15.47 -9.77
N PHE A 199 -13.68 15.87 -9.28
CA PHE A 199 -13.05 17.13 -9.64
C PHE A 199 -11.53 17.01 -9.66
N THR A 200 -10.87 17.99 -10.27
CA THR A 200 -9.41 18.04 -10.35
C THR A 200 -8.88 19.38 -9.85
N LYS A 201 -7.63 19.38 -9.38
CA LYS A 201 -6.89 20.58 -9.02
C LYS A 201 -5.51 20.54 -9.67
N GLY A 202 -5.05 21.68 -10.18
CA GLY A 202 -3.75 21.81 -10.84
C GLY A 202 -3.85 21.85 -12.37
N ASP A 203 -2.90 22.55 -12.99
CA ASP A 203 -2.91 22.79 -14.43
C ASP A 203 -2.73 21.50 -15.25
N GLU A 204 -2.00 20.52 -14.72
CA GLU A 204 -1.78 19.21 -15.33
C GLU A 204 -3.11 18.47 -15.58
N TYR A 205 -4.10 18.67 -14.73
CA TYR A 205 -5.35 17.92 -14.75
C TYR A 205 -6.49 18.58 -15.53
N LYS A 206 -6.26 19.76 -16.13
CA LYS A 206 -7.27 20.49 -16.93
C LYS A 206 -7.81 19.67 -18.11
N LYS A 207 -7.02 18.72 -18.62
CA LYS A 207 -7.36 17.85 -19.75
C LYS A 207 -7.42 16.38 -19.35
N TYR A 208 -7.58 16.09 -18.06
CA TYR A 208 -7.68 14.71 -17.58
C TYR A 208 -8.93 14.05 -18.18
N ASP A 209 -8.71 12.93 -18.88
CA ASP A 209 -9.77 12.13 -19.50
C ASP A 209 -9.64 10.68 -19.03
N ALA A 210 -10.43 10.35 -18.01
CA ALA A 210 -10.42 9.03 -17.40
C ALA A 210 -10.82 7.91 -18.36
N ALA A 211 -11.80 8.14 -19.25
CA ALA A 211 -12.23 7.11 -20.19
C ALA A 211 -11.09 6.78 -21.18
N LYS A 212 -10.38 7.80 -21.65
CA LYS A 212 -9.20 7.62 -22.51
C LYS A 212 -8.06 6.91 -21.78
N VAL A 213 -7.70 7.36 -20.58
CA VAL A 213 -6.62 6.74 -19.78
C VAL A 213 -6.92 5.26 -19.51
N PHE A 214 -8.16 4.93 -19.17
CA PHE A 214 -8.56 3.54 -18.95
C PHE A 214 -8.45 2.71 -20.23
N ALA A 215 -9.00 3.20 -21.35
CA ALA A 215 -9.00 2.49 -22.62
C ALA A 215 -7.58 2.22 -23.15
N GLU A 216 -6.67 3.18 -23.05
CA GLU A 216 -5.29 3.07 -23.53
C GLU A 216 -4.34 2.35 -22.56
N GLY A 217 -4.71 2.30 -21.27
CA GLY A 217 -3.85 1.83 -20.19
C GLY A 217 -4.10 0.39 -19.76
N LYS A 218 -5.35 -0.10 -19.79
CA LYS A 218 -5.71 -1.42 -19.26
C LYS A 218 -4.91 -2.58 -19.85
N ASP A 219 -4.61 -2.53 -21.15
CA ASP A 219 -3.87 -3.60 -21.84
C ASP A 219 -2.35 -3.53 -21.57
N LYS A 220 -1.87 -2.45 -20.94
CA LYS A 220 -0.46 -2.23 -20.59
C LYS A 220 -0.14 -2.58 -19.13
N ILE A 221 -1.15 -2.87 -18.31
CA ILE A 221 -0.94 -3.15 -16.87
C ILE A 221 0.03 -4.33 -16.68
N ALA A 222 -0.14 -5.41 -17.43
CA ALA A 222 0.73 -6.59 -17.33
C ALA A 222 2.21 -6.27 -17.62
N GLU A 223 2.48 -5.45 -18.64
CA GLU A 223 3.84 -5.00 -18.98
C GLU A 223 4.41 -4.09 -17.88
N ASN A 224 3.63 -3.11 -17.42
CA ASN A 224 4.03 -2.20 -16.34
C ASN A 224 4.32 -2.95 -15.04
N ASN A 225 3.51 -3.96 -14.72
CA ASN A 225 3.72 -4.83 -13.56
C ASN A 225 5.04 -5.60 -13.68
N LYS A 226 5.35 -6.14 -14.86
CA LYS A 226 6.63 -6.83 -15.10
C LYS A 226 7.81 -5.88 -14.90
N ALA A 227 7.72 -4.65 -15.42
CA ALA A 227 8.73 -3.63 -15.24
C ALA A 227 8.90 -3.23 -13.77
N PHE A 228 7.79 -3.08 -13.03
CA PHE A 228 7.81 -2.79 -11.59
C PHE A 228 8.48 -3.91 -10.80
N ILE A 229 8.13 -5.18 -11.07
CA ILE A 229 8.73 -6.34 -10.40
C ILE A 229 10.23 -6.40 -10.69
N ALA A 230 10.65 -6.27 -11.95
CA ALA A 230 12.06 -6.27 -12.32
C ALA A 230 12.84 -5.12 -11.64
N LYS A 231 12.24 -3.92 -11.56
CA LYS A 231 12.80 -2.80 -10.82
C LYS A 231 12.98 -3.14 -9.34
N LYS A 232 11.98 -3.76 -8.70
CA LYS A 232 12.04 -4.17 -7.29
C LYS A 232 13.08 -5.25 -7.03
N GLU A 233 13.22 -6.21 -7.94
CA GLU A 233 14.26 -7.24 -7.86
C GLU A 233 15.66 -6.62 -7.98
N GLU A 234 15.86 -5.68 -8.89
CA GLU A 234 17.13 -4.97 -9.03
C GLU A 234 17.44 -4.05 -7.83
N GLU A 235 16.43 -3.34 -7.30
CA GLU A 235 16.55 -2.57 -6.04
C GLU A 235 16.95 -3.48 -4.88
N ALA A 236 16.29 -4.64 -4.72
CA ALA A 236 16.60 -5.61 -3.68
C ALA A 236 18.01 -6.20 -3.84
N LYS A 237 18.43 -6.48 -5.08
CA LYS A 237 19.80 -6.94 -5.38
C LYS A 237 20.84 -5.89 -5.03
N LYS A 238 20.64 -4.63 -5.42
CA LYS A 238 21.54 -3.52 -5.07
C LYS A 238 21.62 -3.31 -3.57
N ALA A 239 20.48 -3.36 -2.87
CA ALA A 239 20.44 -3.26 -1.41
C ALA A 239 21.23 -4.41 -0.76
N LEU A 240 21.08 -5.63 -1.26
CA LEU A 240 21.85 -6.78 -0.79
C LEU A 240 23.36 -6.61 -1.04
N GLU A 241 23.78 -6.19 -2.23
CA GLU A 241 25.20 -5.95 -2.52
C GLU A 241 25.80 -4.83 -1.64
N ALA A 242 25.05 -3.75 -1.40
CA ALA A 242 25.47 -2.69 -0.47
C ALA A 242 25.61 -3.21 0.97
N LEU A 243 24.75 -4.13 1.41
CA LEU A 243 24.87 -4.75 2.73
C LEU A 243 26.13 -5.64 2.86
N LYS A 244 26.59 -6.25 1.76
CA LYS A 244 27.81 -7.08 1.76
C LYS A 244 29.09 -6.25 1.85
N GLU A 245 29.03 -4.95 1.56
CA GLU A 245 30.20 -4.09 1.53
C GLU A 245 30.88 -4.01 2.92
N GLY A 246 32.16 -4.37 2.97
CA GLY A 246 32.93 -4.38 4.21
C GLY A 246 32.57 -5.49 5.19
N MET A 247 31.79 -6.50 4.76
CA MET A 247 31.61 -7.73 5.51
C MET A 247 32.70 -8.76 5.17
N THR A 248 33.00 -9.61 6.14
CA THR A 248 33.83 -10.80 5.96
C THR A 248 32.93 -11.99 5.67
N THR A 249 33.27 -12.77 4.65
CA THR A 249 32.53 -13.99 4.26
C THR A 249 33.26 -15.22 4.75
N THR A 250 32.55 -16.13 5.41
CA THR A 250 33.08 -17.43 5.85
C THR A 250 32.95 -18.48 4.73
N GLU A 251 33.54 -19.67 4.93
CA GLU A 251 33.46 -20.78 3.96
C GLU A 251 32.02 -21.26 3.71
N SER A 252 31.15 -21.18 4.71
CA SER A 252 29.73 -21.57 4.59
C SER A 252 28.91 -20.55 3.80
N GLY A 253 29.47 -19.36 3.54
CA GLY A 253 28.81 -18.22 2.92
C GLY A 253 28.13 -17.28 3.92
N LEU A 254 28.24 -17.51 5.24
CA LEU A 254 27.85 -16.53 6.25
C LEU A 254 28.68 -15.26 6.06
N MET A 255 28.04 -14.10 6.14
CA MET A 255 28.73 -12.82 6.10
C MET A 255 28.55 -12.11 7.44
N TYR A 256 29.60 -11.46 7.91
CA TYR A 256 29.55 -10.74 9.18
C TYR A 256 30.46 -9.51 9.19
N LYS A 257 30.14 -8.56 10.06
CA LYS A 257 30.96 -7.39 10.37
C LYS A 257 30.89 -7.12 11.86
N ILE A 258 32.03 -7.21 12.55
CA ILE A 258 32.13 -6.81 13.96
C ILE A 258 32.00 -5.29 14.00
N THR A 259 30.98 -4.80 14.71
CA THR A 259 30.66 -3.37 14.87
C THR A 259 31.23 -2.82 16.17
N LYS A 260 31.48 -3.69 17.16
CA LYS A 260 32.15 -3.35 18.41
C LYS A 260 33.03 -4.52 18.83
N LYS A 261 34.32 -4.24 18.98
CA LYS A 261 35.33 -5.23 19.34
C LYS A 261 35.62 -5.20 20.85
N THR A 262 35.90 -6.36 21.43
CA THR A 262 36.33 -6.49 22.83
C THR A 262 37.35 -7.63 22.97
N ASP A 263 38.04 -7.65 24.12
CA ASP A 263 38.96 -8.74 24.50
C ASP A 263 38.27 -9.80 25.37
N GLY A 264 36.93 -9.91 25.30
CA GLY A 264 36.16 -10.88 26.06
C GLY A 264 36.46 -12.33 25.66
N ALA A 265 35.97 -13.28 26.48
CA ALA A 265 36.15 -14.69 26.20
C ALA A 265 35.34 -15.12 24.96
N LYS A 266 35.94 -15.98 24.13
CA LYS A 266 35.27 -16.58 22.98
C LYS A 266 34.48 -17.83 23.41
N PRO A 267 33.20 -17.97 23.05
CA PRO A 267 32.42 -19.15 23.38
C PRO A 267 32.90 -20.37 22.60
N ALA A 268 32.85 -21.55 23.21
CA ALA A 268 33.00 -22.84 22.54
C ALA A 268 31.63 -23.50 22.29
N ALA A 269 31.60 -24.47 21.38
CA ALA A 269 30.38 -25.24 21.12
C ALA A 269 29.87 -25.92 22.39
N GLY A 270 28.57 -25.79 22.66
CA GLY A 270 27.91 -26.27 23.87
C GLY A 270 27.84 -25.25 25.02
N ASN A 271 28.63 -24.16 24.99
CA ASN A 271 28.50 -23.09 25.97
C ASN A 271 27.12 -22.43 25.90
N THR A 272 26.60 -22.03 27.05
CA THR A 272 25.36 -21.26 27.11
C THR A 272 25.70 -19.79 26.91
N VAL A 273 25.20 -19.22 25.82
CA VAL A 273 25.40 -17.80 25.49
C VAL A 273 24.13 -17.01 25.79
N SER A 274 24.30 -15.72 26.11
CA SER A 274 23.22 -14.75 26.24
C SER A 274 23.39 -13.69 25.16
N VAL A 275 22.42 -13.55 24.27
CA VAL A 275 22.54 -12.71 23.06
C VAL A 275 21.35 -11.77 22.95
N HIS A 276 21.63 -10.47 22.85
CA HIS A 276 20.67 -9.53 22.30
C HIS A 276 20.77 -9.50 20.78
N TYR A 277 19.65 -9.27 20.12
CA TYR A 277 19.53 -9.26 18.68
C TYR A 277 18.34 -8.42 18.19
N ALA A 278 18.49 -7.90 16.96
CA ALA A 278 17.41 -7.42 16.11
C ALA A 278 17.51 -8.10 14.73
N GLY A 279 16.46 -8.81 14.33
CA GLY A 279 16.34 -9.54 13.07
C GLY A 279 15.47 -8.79 12.06
N LYS A 280 16.01 -8.57 10.86
CA LYS A 280 15.34 -7.84 9.77
C LYS A 280 15.55 -8.55 8.42
N LEU A 281 14.63 -8.34 7.49
CA LEU A 281 14.77 -8.73 6.09
C LEU A 281 15.55 -7.66 5.31
N THR A 282 16.02 -7.99 4.10
CA THR A 282 16.76 -7.04 3.23
C THR A 282 15.94 -5.84 2.75
N ASN A 283 14.61 -5.93 2.83
CA ASN A 283 13.69 -4.81 2.56
C ASN A 283 13.46 -3.91 3.81
N GLY A 284 14.14 -4.17 4.92
CA GLY A 284 14.05 -3.41 6.16
C GLY A 284 12.95 -3.89 7.13
N THR A 285 12.10 -4.84 6.74
CA THR A 285 11.06 -5.38 7.64
C THR A 285 11.69 -6.10 8.83
N GLU A 286 11.50 -5.56 10.04
CA GLU A 286 11.87 -6.22 11.29
C GLU A 286 10.88 -7.34 11.62
N PHE A 287 11.39 -8.55 11.90
CA PHE A 287 10.55 -9.69 12.28
C PHE A 287 10.67 -10.05 13.76
N ASP A 288 11.78 -9.69 14.41
CA ASP A 288 11.99 -9.94 15.84
C ASP A 288 13.08 -9.01 16.40
N ASN A 289 12.90 -8.51 17.62
CA ASN A 289 13.85 -7.61 18.28
C ASN A 289 13.81 -7.76 19.80
N SER A 290 14.87 -8.36 20.35
CA SER A 290 15.02 -8.56 21.80
C SER A 290 15.41 -7.28 22.56
N PHE A 291 16.05 -6.30 21.91
CA PHE A 291 16.36 -5.01 22.53
C PHE A 291 15.08 -4.27 22.93
N LYS A 292 14.03 -4.34 22.10
CA LYS A 292 12.71 -3.77 22.41
C LYS A 292 12.01 -4.46 23.57
N ARG A 293 12.29 -5.75 23.80
CA ARG A 293 11.78 -6.51 24.95
C ARG A 293 12.60 -6.29 26.21
N GLY A 294 13.85 -5.83 26.07
CA GLY A 294 14.79 -5.66 27.19
C GLY A 294 15.35 -6.97 27.74
N GLU A 295 15.09 -8.11 27.08
CA GLU A 295 15.53 -9.43 27.56
C GLU A 295 16.28 -10.19 26.44
N PRO A 296 17.55 -10.58 26.66
CA PRO A 296 18.32 -11.37 25.71
C PRO A 296 17.85 -12.84 25.69
N ILE A 297 18.10 -13.53 24.58
CA ILE A 297 17.84 -14.97 24.50
C ILE A 297 19.05 -15.76 24.99
N GLN A 298 18.79 -16.87 25.69
CA GLN A 298 19.82 -17.82 26.12
C GLN A 298 19.66 -19.17 25.42
N PHE A 299 20.76 -19.71 24.92
CA PHE A 299 20.78 -21.01 24.26
C PHE A 299 22.20 -21.61 24.25
N PRO A 300 22.36 -22.94 24.10
CA PRO A 300 23.66 -23.55 23.91
C PRO A 300 24.13 -23.39 22.46
N VAL A 301 25.19 -22.63 22.24
CA VAL A 301 25.68 -22.28 20.89
C VAL A 301 26.40 -23.46 20.22
N GLY A 302 26.27 -23.61 18.91
CA GLY A 302 26.97 -24.63 18.12
C GLY A 302 26.39 -26.04 18.27
N THR A 303 25.13 -26.15 18.74
CA THR A 303 24.47 -27.44 19.02
C THR A 303 23.22 -27.70 18.16
N GLY A 304 22.93 -26.83 17.18
CA GLY A 304 21.78 -26.94 16.30
C GLY A 304 20.45 -26.53 16.93
N ARG A 305 20.49 -25.73 18.02
CA ARG A 305 19.28 -25.22 18.70
C ARG A 305 18.73 -23.95 18.07
N VAL A 306 19.52 -23.28 17.24
CA VAL A 306 19.16 -22.11 16.43
C VAL A 306 19.54 -22.38 14.96
N ILE A 307 19.23 -21.45 14.06
CA ILE A 307 19.60 -21.57 12.64
C ILE A 307 21.13 -21.69 12.47
N PRO A 308 21.64 -22.42 11.46
CA PRO A 308 23.08 -22.64 11.28
C PRO A 308 23.91 -21.34 11.27
N GLY A 309 23.40 -20.28 10.63
CA GLY A 309 24.10 -18.99 10.58
C GLY A 309 24.21 -18.29 11.93
N TRP A 310 23.32 -18.57 12.89
CA TRP A 310 23.46 -18.09 14.26
C TRP A 310 24.46 -18.90 15.06
N ASP A 311 24.41 -20.23 14.97
CA ASP A 311 25.38 -21.09 15.63
C ASP A 311 26.80 -20.72 15.19
N GLU A 312 27.02 -20.61 13.87
CA GLU A 312 28.30 -20.17 13.33
C GLU A 312 28.62 -18.73 13.71
N GLY A 313 27.70 -17.79 13.47
CA GLY A 313 27.94 -16.36 13.63
C GLY A 313 28.27 -15.96 15.06
N ILE A 314 27.53 -16.47 16.06
CA ILE A 314 27.78 -16.15 17.47
C ILE A 314 29.11 -16.73 17.95
N MET A 315 29.54 -17.88 17.42
CA MET A 315 30.87 -18.43 17.71
C MET A 315 32.02 -17.63 17.08
N LEU A 316 31.75 -16.65 16.22
CA LEU A 316 32.79 -15.73 15.72
C LEU A 316 33.09 -14.59 16.71
N LEU A 317 32.16 -14.27 17.60
CA LEU A 317 32.23 -13.14 18.53
C LEU A 317 32.94 -13.50 19.83
N ASN A 318 33.51 -12.48 20.47
CA ASN A 318 33.90 -12.49 21.88
C ASN A 318 32.79 -11.93 22.77
N GLU A 319 32.77 -12.33 24.06
CA GLU A 319 31.86 -11.74 25.05
C GLU A 319 31.97 -10.21 25.08
N GLY A 320 30.85 -9.52 24.94
CA GLY A 320 30.74 -8.06 24.89
C GLY A 320 30.81 -7.46 23.48
N GLU A 321 31.12 -8.26 22.45
CA GLU A 321 31.13 -7.80 21.07
C GLU A 321 29.73 -7.63 20.48
N GLU A 322 29.67 -6.74 19.49
CA GLU A 322 28.50 -6.54 18.65
C GLU A 322 28.90 -6.79 17.20
N ALA A 323 27.99 -7.39 16.44
CA ALA A 323 28.20 -7.65 15.03
C ALA A 323 26.90 -7.53 14.24
N THR A 324 27.04 -7.24 12.96
CA THR A 324 25.99 -7.47 11.97
C THR A 324 26.29 -8.78 11.26
N LEU A 325 25.33 -9.71 11.26
CA LEU A 325 25.35 -10.94 10.49
C LEU A 325 24.41 -10.78 9.29
N LEU A 326 24.88 -11.15 8.11
CA LEU A 326 24.08 -11.31 6.89
C LEU A 326 24.07 -12.79 6.52
N ILE A 327 22.93 -13.42 6.75
CA ILE A 327 22.76 -14.87 6.70
C ILE A 327 22.08 -15.24 5.37
N PRO A 328 22.75 -16.02 4.50
CA PRO A 328 22.13 -16.52 3.28
C PRO A 328 21.05 -17.56 3.57
N PRO A 329 20.11 -17.81 2.63
CA PRO A 329 18.94 -18.64 2.91
C PRO A 329 19.24 -20.06 3.40
N HIS A 330 20.30 -20.70 2.89
CA HIS A 330 20.68 -22.07 3.28
C HIS A 330 21.24 -22.16 4.70
N LEU A 331 21.69 -21.05 5.29
CA LEU A 331 22.08 -20.95 6.70
C LEU A 331 20.97 -20.38 7.58
N GLY A 332 19.84 -20.01 6.99
CA GLY A 332 18.63 -19.53 7.65
C GLY A 332 17.49 -20.55 7.57
N TYR A 333 16.34 -20.11 7.04
CA TYR A 333 15.12 -20.93 6.96
C TYR A 333 14.86 -21.55 5.57
N GLY A 334 15.78 -21.36 4.62
CA GLY A 334 15.74 -21.94 3.28
C GLY A 334 14.42 -21.72 2.52
N ALA A 335 14.06 -22.66 1.66
CA ALA A 335 12.86 -22.59 0.82
C ALA A 335 11.54 -22.68 1.62
N ARG A 336 11.59 -23.01 2.91
CA ARG A 336 10.39 -23.11 3.75
C ARG A 336 9.97 -21.76 4.34
N GLY A 337 10.94 -20.87 4.61
CA GLY A 337 10.67 -19.67 5.41
C GLY A 337 10.27 -20.01 6.86
N ALA A 338 9.79 -19.03 7.62
CA ALA A 338 9.41 -19.23 9.03
C ALA A 338 8.35 -18.23 9.54
N GLY A 339 7.48 -18.73 10.43
CA GLY A 339 6.57 -17.91 11.25
C GLY A 339 5.55 -17.05 10.49
N GLY A 340 5.37 -17.26 9.18
CA GLY A 340 4.52 -16.42 8.32
C GLY A 340 5.07 -15.01 8.05
N VAL A 341 6.22 -14.67 8.64
CA VAL A 341 6.87 -13.34 8.53
C VAL A 341 8.20 -13.39 7.78
N ILE A 342 8.86 -14.55 7.74
CA ILE A 342 10.07 -14.78 6.96
C ILE A 342 9.69 -15.56 5.69
N PRO A 343 9.80 -14.96 4.49
CA PRO A 343 9.45 -15.65 3.25
C PRO A 343 10.47 -16.75 2.89
N PRO A 344 10.08 -17.70 2.03
CA PRO A 344 11.00 -18.63 1.39
C PRO A 344 12.22 -17.94 0.79
N ASN A 345 13.39 -18.55 0.96
CA ASN A 345 14.67 -18.12 0.39
C ASN A 345 15.09 -16.68 0.78
N ALA A 346 14.63 -16.19 1.93
CA ALA A 346 15.01 -14.88 2.44
C ALA A 346 16.46 -14.83 2.93
N TRP A 347 17.15 -13.74 2.61
CA TRP A 347 18.36 -13.32 3.32
C TRP A 347 17.96 -12.65 4.64
N LEU A 348 18.68 -12.96 5.72
CA LEU A 348 18.40 -12.41 7.05
C LEU A 348 19.53 -11.50 7.49
N ILE A 349 19.17 -10.35 8.07
CA ILE A 349 20.11 -9.43 8.70
C ILE A 349 19.87 -9.53 10.20
N PHE A 350 20.94 -9.80 10.96
CA PHE A 350 20.89 -9.77 12.42
C PHE A 350 21.93 -8.81 12.95
N GLU A 351 21.49 -7.79 13.67
CA GLU A 351 22.35 -7.02 14.58
C GLU A 351 22.37 -7.78 15.90
N VAL A 352 23.53 -8.28 16.33
CA VAL A 352 23.69 -9.10 17.54
C VAL A 352 24.65 -8.45 18.53
N SER A 353 24.41 -8.69 19.82
CA SER A 353 25.28 -8.34 20.92
C SER A 353 25.45 -9.55 21.83
N LEU A 354 26.65 -10.11 21.89
CA LEU A 354 26.96 -11.24 22.76
C LEU A 354 27.16 -10.71 24.19
N VAL A 355 26.14 -10.79 25.02
CA VAL A 355 26.17 -10.25 26.39
C VAL A 355 27.05 -11.11 27.29
N LYS A 356 26.99 -12.44 27.13
CA LYS A 356 27.71 -13.37 27.99
C LYS A 356 27.94 -14.72 27.34
N ALA A 357 29.08 -15.35 27.62
CA ALA A 357 29.40 -16.74 27.29
C ALA A 357 29.76 -17.51 28.58
N LYS A 358 29.06 -18.62 28.86
CA LYS A 358 29.30 -19.47 30.04
C LYS A 358 29.51 -20.93 29.70
#